data_AF-A0A3N5FMX1-F1
#
_entry.id   AF-A0A3N5FMX1-F1
#
_cell.length_a   1.000
_cell.length_b   1.000
_cell.length_c   1.000
_cell.angle_alpha   90.00
_cell.angle_beta   90.00
_cell.angle_gamma   90.00
#
_symmetry.space_group_name_H-M   'P 1'
#
loop_
_entity.id
_entity.type
_entity.pdbx_description
1 polymer ?
#
loop_
_entity_poly.entity_id
_entity_poly.type
_entity_poly.pdbx_seq_one_letter_code
_entity_poly.pdbx_strand_id
1 'polypeptide(L)'
;MDTEKLTKLDEEFACNELSLMGFNVRKIKRLEDDESPDFIAKDDFVSYLIELKSKFPEFEKLQDRNERLNGGEIVEEETVVRYENTLSGIIKKAASQLNSYTEEQVAYKLVWLHAQGCLPDLQYKQFEVTLYGKADIANLVTHQVKPCYYYKASDFYYRRTEIDGAIISTSKGGKFCLNTFSQKYSALKKSMLCAKFGSAVCDPVEEDLQGKAYNISDCNENRKQEPRVLKFVKEKYNQRHLTKMDSYHYRAEVII
;
A
#
# COMPACT_ATOMS: atom_id res chain seq x y z
N MET A 1 2.77 12.38 23.24
CA MET A 1 1.34 11.96 23.15
C MET A 1 1.31 10.46 23.35
N ASP A 2 0.41 9.96 24.20
CA ASP A 2 0.34 8.53 24.57
C ASP A 2 -0.02 7.66 23.35
N THR A 3 0.71 6.57 23.14
CA THR A 3 0.60 5.70 21.95
C THR A 3 -0.77 5.02 21.86
N GLU A 4 -1.45 4.82 22.99
CA GLU A 4 -2.80 4.26 23.02
C GLU A 4 -3.85 5.25 22.48
N LYS A 5 -3.68 6.54 22.76
CA LYS A 5 -4.57 7.60 22.25
C LYS A 5 -4.48 7.76 20.74
N LEU A 6 -3.27 7.67 20.17
CA LEU A 6 -3.07 7.70 18.71
C LEU A 6 -3.79 6.53 18.02
N THR A 7 -3.64 5.30 18.54
CA THR A 7 -4.32 4.13 17.94
C THR A 7 -5.83 4.34 17.91
N LYS A 8 -6.44 4.84 19.00
CA LYS A 8 -7.89 5.08 19.05
C LYS A 8 -8.34 6.11 18.01
N LEU A 9 -7.57 7.19 17.83
CA LEU A 9 -7.83 8.21 16.82
C LEU A 9 -7.75 7.64 15.39
N ASP A 10 -6.75 6.81 15.10
CA ASP A 10 -6.58 6.18 13.80
C ASP A 10 -7.73 5.22 13.48
N GLU A 11 -8.16 4.45 14.48
CA GLU A 11 -9.30 3.55 14.32
C GLU A 11 -10.63 4.32 14.13
N GLU A 12 -10.83 5.41 14.88
CA GLU A 12 -11.99 6.30 14.71
C GLU A 12 -12.00 6.93 13.32
N PHE A 13 -10.85 7.41 12.84
CA PHE A 13 -10.69 7.90 11.47
C PHE A 13 -11.11 6.84 10.45
N ALA A 14 -10.56 5.62 10.53
CA ALA A 14 -10.89 4.54 9.60
C ALA A 14 -12.38 4.17 9.63
N CYS A 15 -12.99 4.09 10.82
CA CYS A 15 -14.43 3.85 10.97
C CYS A 15 -15.27 4.96 10.34
N ASN A 16 -14.90 6.22 10.54
CA ASN A 16 -15.62 7.38 10.01
C ASN A 16 -15.55 7.40 8.48
N GLU A 17 -14.38 7.20 7.89
CA GLU A 17 -14.19 7.16 6.43
C GLU A 17 -15.05 6.08 5.78
N LEU A 18 -15.03 4.85 6.32
CA LEU A 18 -15.86 3.76 5.82
C LEU A 18 -17.37 4.05 6.00
N SER A 19 -17.76 4.64 7.12
CA SER A 19 -19.17 5.01 7.36
C SER A 19 -19.64 6.09 6.40
N LEU A 20 -18.80 7.09 6.10
CA LEU A 20 -19.06 8.14 5.11
C LEU A 20 -19.18 7.57 3.69
N MET A 21 -18.44 6.51 3.38
CA MET A 21 -18.59 5.77 2.12
C MET A 21 -19.90 4.94 2.06
N GLY A 22 -20.62 4.81 3.18
CA GLY A 22 -21.90 4.11 3.28
C GLY A 22 -21.78 2.66 3.76
N PHE A 23 -20.67 2.28 4.39
CA PHE A 23 -20.53 0.94 4.99
C PHE A 23 -21.06 0.94 6.43
N ASN A 24 -21.68 -0.17 6.83
CA ASN A 24 -21.91 -0.47 8.24
C ASN A 24 -20.60 -1.02 8.83
N VAL A 25 -20.01 -0.29 9.78
CA VAL A 25 -18.70 -0.63 10.36
C VAL A 25 -18.87 -1.10 11.79
N ARG A 26 -18.27 -2.24 12.11
CA ARG A 26 -18.21 -2.81 13.46
C ARG A 26 -16.76 -3.04 13.85
N LYS A 27 -16.34 -2.46 14.97
CA LYS A 27 -15.07 -2.82 15.62
C LYS A 27 -15.13 -4.24 16.17
N ILE A 28 -14.08 -5.01 15.95
CA ILE A 28 -13.90 -6.33 16.57
C ILE A 28 -13.30 -6.10 17.95
N LYS A 29 -13.85 -6.78 18.97
CA LYS A 29 -13.30 -6.70 20.32
C LYS A 29 -12.02 -7.52 20.38
N ARG A 30 -10.91 -6.88 20.77
CA ARG A 30 -9.68 -7.58 21.09
C ARG A 30 -9.80 -8.24 22.46
N LEU A 31 -9.60 -9.55 22.52
CA LEU A 31 -9.23 -10.23 23.77
C LEU A 31 -7.73 -10.02 23.97
N GLU A 32 -7.26 -9.88 25.22
CA GLU A 32 -5.90 -9.41 25.56
C GLU A 32 -4.77 -10.25 24.94
N ASP A 33 -5.04 -11.49 24.51
CA ASP A 33 -4.08 -12.41 23.92
C ASP A 33 -4.37 -12.82 22.46
N ASP A 34 -5.40 -12.25 21.81
CA ASP A 34 -5.82 -12.71 20.47
C ASP A 34 -5.38 -11.75 19.35
N GLU A 35 -4.66 -12.29 18.35
CA GLU A 35 -4.30 -11.61 17.11
C GLU A 35 -5.58 -11.42 16.28
N SER A 36 -6.39 -10.42 16.60
CA SER A 36 -7.66 -10.15 15.93
C SER A 36 -7.54 -8.96 14.97
N PRO A 37 -8.27 -8.99 13.83
CA PRO A 37 -8.45 -7.83 12.97
C PRO A 37 -9.16 -6.68 13.67
N ASP A 38 -9.04 -5.48 13.13
CA ASP A 38 -9.65 -4.29 13.74
C ASP A 38 -11.15 -4.16 13.47
N PHE A 39 -11.57 -4.35 12.22
CA PHE A 39 -12.93 -4.03 11.81
C PHE A 39 -13.53 -5.04 10.85
N ILE A 40 -14.86 -5.14 10.90
CA ILE A 40 -15.68 -5.61 9.78
C ILE A 40 -16.46 -4.42 9.24
N ALA A 41 -16.34 -4.18 7.94
CA ALA A 41 -17.19 -3.27 7.19
C ALA A 41 -18.14 -4.09 6.31
N LYS A 42 -19.39 -3.67 6.18
CA LYS A 42 -20.39 -4.34 5.35
C LYS A 42 -21.13 -3.34 4.47
N ASP A 43 -21.35 -3.72 3.23
CA ASP A 43 -22.42 -3.15 2.42
C ASP A 43 -23.60 -4.14 2.39
N ASP A 44 -24.62 -3.87 1.57
CA ASP A 44 -25.82 -4.72 1.48
C ASP A 44 -25.53 -6.12 0.90
N PHE A 45 -24.37 -6.33 0.27
CA PHE A 45 -24.05 -7.53 -0.51
C PHE A 45 -22.88 -8.32 0.06
N VAL A 46 -21.85 -7.65 0.58
CA VAL A 46 -20.59 -8.29 0.98
C VAL A 46 -19.98 -7.66 2.24
N SER A 47 -19.08 -8.42 2.86
CA SER A 47 -18.33 -8.02 4.05
C SER A 47 -16.83 -7.96 3.78
N TYR A 48 -16.17 -7.00 4.42
CA TYR A 48 -14.74 -6.75 4.36
C TYR A 48 -14.16 -6.87 5.77
N LEU A 49 -13.21 -7.77 5.96
CA LEU A 49 -12.40 -7.85 7.17
C LEU A 49 -11.16 -7.00 6.99
N ILE A 50 -10.92 -6.07 7.90
CA ILE A 50 -9.93 -5.01 7.72
C ILE A 50 -8.99 -4.98 8.93
N GLU A 51 -7.70 -5.02 8.66
CA GLU A 51 -6.64 -4.77 9.64
C GLU A 51 -5.94 -3.45 9.35
N LEU A 52 -5.96 -2.52 10.30
CA LEU A 52 -5.38 -1.19 10.22
C LEU A 52 -3.96 -1.17 10.80
N LYS A 53 -3.03 -0.61 10.03
CA LYS A 53 -1.66 -0.33 10.43
C LYS A 53 -1.37 1.15 10.20
N SER A 54 -1.18 1.87 11.30
CA SER A 54 -0.90 3.31 11.28
C SER A 54 0.45 3.67 11.92
N LYS A 55 1.11 2.73 12.61
CA LYS A 55 2.38 2.98 13.29
C LYS A 55 3.54 2.37 12.51
N PHE A 56 4.46 3.24 12.10
CA PHE A 56 5.64 2.88 11.34
C PHE A 56 6.89 3.50 12.01
N PRO A 57 8.08 2.89 11.86
CA PRO A 57 9.30 3.28 12.59
C PRO A 57 9.70 4.76 12.50
N GLU A 58 9.32 5.45 11.43
CA GLU A 58 9.60 6.87 11.24
C GLU A 58 8.82 7.80 12.19
N PHE A 59 7.77 7.28 12.85
CA PHE A 59 7.06 8.04 13.90
C PHE A 59 7.98 8.39 15.07
N GLU A 60 9.00 7.59 15.35
CA GLU A 60 9.95 7.88 16.43
C GLU A 60 10.98 8.95 16.04
N LYS A 61 11.25 9.12 14.73
CA LYS A 61 12.15 10.17 14.20
C LYS A 61 11.52 11.56 14.19
N LEU A 62 10.21 11.67 14.40
CA LEU A 62 9.50 12.96 14.48
C LEU A 62 10.02 13.87 15.59
N GLN A 63 10.39 13.30 16.73
CA GLN A 63 10.76 14.10 17.89
C GLN A 63 12.13 14.77 17.69
N ASP A 64 13.14 13.99 17.30
CA ASP A 64 14.49 14.49 16.95
C ASP A 64 14.42 15.55 15.83
N ARG A 65 13.63 15.28 14.79
CA ARG A 65 13.41 16.22 13.69
C ARG A 65 12.80 17.55 14.14
N ASN A 66 11.77 17.50 15.00
CA ASN A 66 11.12 18.70 15.52
C ASN A 66 12.06 19.51 16.41
N GLU A 67 12.90 18.85 17.21
CA GLU A 67 13.91 19.52 18.03
C GLU A 67 14.92 20.29 17.16
N ARG A 68 15.41 19.69 16.08
CA ARG A 68 16.33 20.34 15.13
C ARG A 68 15.71 21.52 14.39
N LEU A 69 14.48 21.36 13.88
CA LEU A 69 13.76 22.44 13.21
C LEU A 69 13.47 23.61 14.17
N ASN A 70 13.06 23.33 15.41
CA ASN A 70 12.84 24.35 16.42
C ASN A 70 14.16 25.04 16.88
N GLY A 71 15.30 24.37 16.68
CA GLY A 71 16.64 24.94 16.86
C GLY A 71 17.09 25.88 15.73
N GLY A 72 16.28 26.08 14.68
CA GLY A 72 16.60 26.90 13.52
C GLY A 72 17.45 26.19 12.46
N GLU A 73 17.61 24.88 12.55
CA GLU A 73 18.33 24.10 11.53
C GLU A 73 17.47 23.86 10.29
N ILE A 74 18.14 23.79 9.13
CA ILE A 74 17.54 23.26 7.90
C ILE A 74 17.63 21.74 7.98
N VAL A 75 16.51 21.05 7.81
CA VAL A 75 16.46 19.59 7.73
C VAL A 75 16.22 19.18 6.28
N GLU A 76 17.24 18.63 5.66
CA GLU A 76 17.18 18.02 4.32
C GLU A 76 17.10 16.49 4.43
N GLU A 77 16.17 15.90 3.69
CA GLU A 77 15.98 14.45 3.62
C GLU A 77 15.91 14.01 2.16
N GLU A 78 16.87 13.20 1.75
CA GLU A 78 16.87 12.48 0.48
C GLU A 78 16.76 10.98 0.76
N THR A 79 15.69 10.35 0.28
CA THR A 79 15.46 8.91 0.49
C THR A 79 15.01 8.23 -0.80
N VAL A 80 15.70 7.15 -1.16
CA VAL A 80 15.29 6.28 -2.27
C VAL A 80 14.00 5.57 -1.88
N VAL A 81 12.96 5.69 -2.71
CA VAL A 81 11.72 4.94 -2.55
C VAL A 81 11.95 3.52 -3.06
N ARG A 82 12.01 2.55 -2.15
CA ARG A 82 12.26 1.14 -2.45
C ARG A 82 11.44 0.23 -1.55
N TYR A 83 11.41 -1.05 -1.93
CA TYR A 83 10.84 -2.11 -1.10
C TYR A 83 11.46 -2.09 0.30
N GLU A 84 10.63 -2.19 1.34
CA GLU A 84 11.07 -2.13 2.72
C GLU A 84 10.72 -3.41 3.49
N ASN A 85 11.74 -4.09 4.02
CA ASN A 85 11.56 -5.35 4.75
C ASN A 85 10.75 -5.17 6.05
N THR A 86 10.92 -4.03 6.74
CA THR A 86 10.18 -3.72 7.95
C THR A 86 8.68 -3.64 7.68
N LEU A 87 8.31 -2.88 6.64
CA LEU A 87 6.93 -2.77 6.18
C LEU A 87 6.37 -4.12 5.72
N SER A 88 7.14 -4.92 5.01
CA SER A 88 6.73 -6.28 4.64
C SER A 88 6.50 -7.18 5.87
N GLY A 89 7.29 -7.00 6.93
CA GLY A 89 7.05 -7.64 8.23
C GLY A 89 5.72 -7.21 8.85
N ILE A 90 5.38 -5.92 8.78
CA ILE A 90 4.10 -5.37 9.25
C ILE A 90 2.93 -5.95 8.45
N ILE A 91 3.02 -5.97 7.11
CA ILE A 91 1.99 -6.54 6.22
C ILE A 91 1.83 -8.04 6.45
N LYS A 92 2.93 -8.77 6.67
CA LYS A 92 2.89 -10.18 7.04
C LYS A 92 2.11 -10.40 8.34
N LYS A 93 2.37 -9.59 9.37
CA LYS A 93 1.64 -9.69 10.64
C LYS A 93 0.15 -9.37 10.46
N ALA A 94 -0.16 -8.34 9.68
CA ALA A 94 -1.54 -7.99 9.34
C ALA A 94 -2.27 -9.16 8.63
N ALA A 95 -1.61 -9.83 7.69
CA ALA A 95 -2.14 -11.02 7.04
C ALA A 95 -2.41 -12.17 8.02
N SER A 96 -1.52 -12.37 9.00
CA SER A 96 -1.72 -13.38 10.06
C SER A 96 -2.96 -13.07 10.90
N GLN A 97 -3.15 -11.82 11.32
CA GLN A 97 -4.36 -11.37 12.05
C GLN A 97 -5.64 -11.55 11.21
N LEU A 98 -5.60 -11.24 9.91
CA LEU A 98 -6.74 -11.48 9.02
C LEU A 98 -7.08 -12.97 8.88
N ASN A 99 -6.12 -13.87 9.09
CA ASN A 99 -6.29 -15.31 8.95
C ASN A 99 -6.68 -16.03 10.23
N SER A 100 -6.32 -15.51 11.40
CA SER A 100 -6.76 -16.02 12.70
C SER A 100 -8.25 -15.78 12.97
N TYR A 101 -8.84 -14.75 12.35
CA TYR A 101 -10.27 -14.48 12.52
C TYR A 101 -11.15 -15.58 11.91
N THR A 102 -11.89 -16.28 12.77
CA THR A 102 -12.75 -17.42 12.40
C THR A 102 -14.21 -17.25 12.82
N GLU A 103 -14.56 -16.16 13.53
CA GLU A 103 -15.91 -15.95 14.07
C GLU A 103 -16.99 -15.78 12.98
N GLU A 104 -16.62 -15.21 11.84
CA GLU A 104 -17.55 -14.94 10.74
C GLU A 104 -16.88 -15.14 9.39
N GLN A 105 -17.60 -15.73 8.44
CA GLN A 105 -17.17 -15.79 7.06
C GLN A 105 -17.25 -14.42 6.39
N VAL A 106 -16.13 -13.96 5.84
CA VAL A 106 -16.03 -12.66 5.16
C VAL A 106 -15.75 -12.81 3.67
N ALA A 107 -16.30 -11.89 2.87
CA ALA A 107 -16.10 -11.92 1.43
C ALA A 107 -14.67 -11.52 1.06
N TYR A 108 -14.12 -10.47 1.69
CA TYR A 108 -12.80 -9.94 1.35
C TYR A 108 -11.95 -9.65 2.60
N LYS A 109 -10.64 -9.87 2.49
CA LYS A 109 -9.63 -9.56 3.52
C LYS A 109 -8.73 -8.43 3.05
N LEU A 110 -8.70 -7.32 3.79
CA LEU A 110 -7.99 -6.11 3.41
C LEU A 110 -7.00 -5.68 4.50
N VAL A 111 -5.87 -5.15 4.07
CA VAL A 111 -4.95 -4.41 4.95
C VAL A 111 -5.13 -2.92 4.69
N TRP A 112 -5.29 -2.13 5.74
CA TRP A 112 -5.29 -0.67 5.65
C TRP A 112 -3.96 -0.12 6.19
N LEU A 113 -3.15 0.48 5.33
CA LEU A 113 -1.92 1.16 5.69
C LEU A 113 -2.15 2.68 5.73
N HIS A 114 -2.23 3.25 6.94
CA HIS A 114 -2.44 4.69 7.13
C HIS A 114 -1.11 5.39 7.40
N ALA A 115 -0.62 6.14 6.41
CA ALA A 115 0.60 6.92 6.51
C ALA A 115 0.36 8.19 7.32
N GLN A 116 1.18 8.38 8.34
CA GLN A 116 1.12 9.52 9.25
C GLN A 116 2.52 9.89 9.76
N GLY A 117 2.62 11.04 10.41
CA GLY A 117 3.89 11.52 10.98
C GLY A 117 4.63 12.51 10.10
N CYS A 118 5.96 12.45 10.08
CA CYS A 118 6.79 13.47 9.43
C CYS A 118 6.72 13.37 7.92
N LEU A 119 6.79 12.16 7.35
CA LEU A 119 6.89 11.95 5.90
C LEU A 119 5.76 11.05 5.37
N PRO A 120 4.48 11.43 5.56
CA PRO A 120 3.36 10.60 5.15
C PRO A 120 3.37 10.32 3.64
N ASP A 121 3.82 11.28 2.82
CA ASP A 121 3.92 11.11 1.37
C ASP A 121 5.00 10.10 0.96
N LEU A 122 6.09 9.98 1.73
CA LEU A 122 7.13 8.97 1.50
C LEU A 122 6.62 7.58 1.89
N GLN A 123 6.03 7.46 3.08
CA GLN A 123 5.42 6.21 3.55
C GLN A 123 4.36 5.70 2.57
N TYR A 124 3.50 6.60 2.12
CA TYR A 124 2.48 6.28 1.11
C TYR A 124 3.09 5.66 -0.15
N LYS A 125 4.19 6.22 -0.66
CA LYS A 125 4.91 5.68 -1.82
C LYS A 125 5.60 4.34 -1.50
N GLN A 126 6.18 4.20 -0.31
CA GLN A 126 6.78 2.95 0.16
C GLN A 126 5.74 1.82 0.29
N PHE A 127 4.51 2.14 0.71
CA PHE A 127 3.38 1.20 0.73
C PHE A 127 3.12 0.65 -0.66
N GLU A 128 2.94 1.52 -1.66
CA GLU A 128 2.72 1.09 -3.04
C GLU A 128 3.88 0.24 -3.57
N VAL A 129 5.12 0.67 -3.33
CA VAL A 129 6.32 -0.05 -3.80
C VAL A 129 6.44 -1.42 -3.14
N THR A 130 6.11 -1.54 -1.86
CA THR A 130 6.23 -2.81 -1.12
C THR A 130 5.08 -3.77 -1.43
N LEU A 131 3.85 -3.26 -1.50
CA LEU A 131 2.68 -4.05 -1.91
C LEU A 131 2.87 -4.64 -3.30
N TYR A 132 3.25 -3.82 -4.27
CA TYR A 132 3.32 -4.23 -5.67
C TYR A 132 4.70 -4.66 -6.16
N GLY A 133 5.77 -4.46 -5.41
CA GLY A 133 7.13 -4.57 -5.97
C GLY A 133 7.36 -3.60 -7.13
N LYS A 134 6.81 -2.38 -7.01
CA LYS A 134 6.78 -1.39 -8.09
C LYS A 134 8.18 -0.82 -8.36
N ALA A 135 8.51 -0.58 -9.63
CA ALA A 135 9.68 0.16 -10.06
C ALA A 135 9.34 1.07 -11.23
N ASP A 136 10.04 2.19 -11.39
CA ASP A 136 9.84 3.07 -12.55
C ASP A 136 10.70 2.60 -13.73
N ILE A 137 10.09 2.49 -14.90
CA ILE A 137 10.76 2.11 -16.15
C ILE A 137 10.69 3.28 -17.12
N ALA A 138 11.86 3.81 -17.47
CA ALA A 138 12.02 4.88 -18.44
C ALA A 138 12.23 4.30 -19.84
N ASN A 139 11.50 4.84 -20.82
CA ASN A 139 11.78 4.62 -22.22
C ASN A 139 12.68 5.75 -22.74
N LEU A 140 13.90 5.40 -23.15
CA LEU A 140 14.92 6.38 -23.54
C LEU A 140 14.63 7.06 -24.89
N VAL A 141 13.71 6.51 -25.69
CA VAL A 141 13.32 7.08 -26.98
C VAL A 141 12.14 8.04 -26.83
N THR A 142 11.12 7.65 -26.06
CA THR A 142 9.92 8.48 -25.87
C THR A 142 10.03 9.44 -24.68
N HIS A 143 11.06 9.29 -23.85
CA HIS A 143 11.25 9.98 -22.58
C HIS A 143 10.10 9.80 -21.59
N GLN A 144 9.24 8.79 -21.81
CA GLN A 144 8.16 8.45 -20.89
C GLN A 144 8.68 7.57 -19.76
N VAL A 145 8.22 7.86 -18.55
CA VAL A 145 8.42 7.02 -17.37
C VAL A 145 7.08 6.42 -17.01
N LYS A 146 7.04 5.09 -16.86
CA LYS A 146 5.84 4.36 -16.44
C LYS A 146 6.16 3.46 -15.26
N PRO A 147 5.24 3.31 -14.29
CA PRO A 147 5.40 2.31 -13.25
C PRO A 147 5.36 0.90 -13.86
N CYS A 148 6.19 0.01 -13.34
CA CYS A 148 6.17 -1.41 -13.62
C CYS A 148 5.81 -2.17 -12.36
N TYR A 149 4.61 -2.74 -12.35
CA TYR A 149 4.09 -3.56 -11.26
C TYR A 149 4.74 -4.94 -11.28
N TYR A 150 5.04 -5.46 -10.09
CA TYR A 150 5.64 -6.78 -9.87
C TYR A 150 7.05 -6.94 -10.46
N TYR A 151 7.78 -5.83 -10.62
CA TYR A 151 9.18 -5.82 -11.06
C TYR A 151 10.14 -6.35 -9.98
N LYS A 152 9.88 -6.02 -8.71
CA LYS A 152 10.61 -6.51 -7.53
C LYS A 152 9.74 -7.47 -6.72
N ALA A 153 10.26 -7.87 -5.55
CA ALA A 153 9.48 -8.59 -4.55
C ALA A 153 8.20 -7.82 -4.18
N SER A 154 7.08 -8.54 -4.00
CA SER A 154 5.74 -7.97 -3.81
C SER A 154 5.00 -8.73 -2.73
N ASP A 155 4.48 -8.00 -1.74
CA ASP A 155 3.68 -8.62 -0.69
C ASP A 155 2.32 -9.12 -1.21
N PHE A 156 1.73 -8.45 -2.22
CA PHE A 156 0.53 -8.98 -2.87
C PHE A 156 0.76 -10.35 -3.52
N TYR A 157 1.95 -10.59 -4.10
CA TYR A 157 2.29 -11.91 -4.61
C TYR A 157 2.50 -12.93 -3.48
N TYR A 158 3.25 -12.58 -2.44
CA TYR A 158 3.55 -13.48 -1.33
C TYR A 158 2.32 -13.81 -0.47
N ARG A 159 1.36 -12.88 -0.37
CA ARG A 159 0.14 -12.95 0.45
C ARG A 159 -1.13 -13.12 -0.38
N ARG A 160 -1.02 -13.62 -1.62
CA ARG A 160 -2.14 -13.73 -2.58
C ARG A 160 -3.33 -14.57 -2.12
N THR A 161 -3.14 -15.45 -1.13
CA THR A 161 -4.21 -16.25 -0.52
C THR A 161 -4.75 -15.64 0.77
N GLU A 162 -4.10 -14.61 1.29
CA GLU A 162 -4.34 -14.03 2.62
C GLU A 162 -4.93 -12.62 2.52
N ILE A 163 -4.54 -11.86 1.48
CA ILE A 163 -4.92 -10.47 1.26
C ILE A 163 -5.55 -10.31 -0.14
N ASP A 164 -6.78 -9.81 -0.17
CA ASP A 164 -7.54 -9.56 -1.39
C ASP A 164 -7.28 -8.15 -1.97
N GLY A 165 -6.91 -7.20 -1.13
CA GLY A 165 -6.54 -5.84 -1.51
C GLY A 165 -6.00 -5.05 -0.33
N ALA A 166 -5.61 -3.81 -0.57
CA ALA A 166 -5.17 -2.90 0.48
C ALA A 166 -5.75 -1.50 0.30
N ILE A 167 -6.01 -0.81 1.41
CA ILE A 167 -6.26 0.63 1.42
C ILE A 167 -4.96 1.28 1.85
N ILE A 168 -4.48 2.26 1.09
CA ILE A 168 -3.39 3.13 1.51
C ILE A 168 -3.95 4.54 1.68
N SER A 169 -3.66 5.22 2.78
CA SER A 169 -4.17 6.57 2.98
C SER A 169 -3.22 7.47 3.75
N THR A 170 -3.46 8.76 3.65
CA THR A 170 -2.95 9.84 4.49
C THR A 170 -4.15 10.63 5.02
N SER A 171 -3.92 11.67 5.80
CA SER A 171 -4.98 12.65 6.14
C SER A 171 -5.54 13.41 4.94
N LYS A 172 -4.86 13.39 3.78
CA LYS A 172 -5.28 14.11 2.56
C LYS A 172 -6.11 13.24 1.60
N GLY A 173 -6.26 11.95 1.90
CA GLY A 173 -6.96 10.99 1.05
C GLY A 173 -6.22 9.66 0.92
N GLY A 174 -6.73 8.76 0.08
CA GLY A 174 -6.18 7.43 -0.09
C GLY A 174 -6.47 6.79 -1.44
N LYS A 175 -5.91 5.61 -1.65
CA LYS A 175 -6.17 4.74 -2.80
C LYS A 175 -6.57 3.36 -2.33
N PHE A 176 -7.33 2.69 -3.19
CA PHE A 176 -7.63 1.28 -3.04
C PHE A 176 -6.80 0.46 -4.02
N CYS A 177 -5.89 -0.34 -3.48
CA CYS A 177 -4.94 -1.15 -4.21
C CYS A 177 -5.47 -2.58 -4.38
N LEU A 178 -5.78 -2.98 -5.61
CA LEU A 178 -6.24 -4.34 -5.90
C LEU A 178 -5.06 -5.32 -5.96
N ASN A 179 -5.20 -6.47 -5.31
CA ASN A 179 -4.26 -7.58 -5.47
C ASN A 179 -4.65 -8.42 -6.69
N THR A 180 -3.94 -8.29 -7.81
CA THR A 180 -4.23 -9.05 -9.04
C THR A 180 -4.00 -10.55 -8.91
N PHE A 181 -3.28 -11.00 -7.87
CA PHE A 181 -3.06 -12.41 -7.59
C PHE A 181 -4.14 -13.03 -6.69
N SER A 182 -5.03 -12.22 -6.10
CA SER A 182 -6.14 -12.76 -5.33
C SER A 182 -7.10 -13.50 -6.27
N GLN A 183 -7.56 -14.67 -5.86
CA GLN A 183 -8.63 -15.41 -6.56
C GLN A 183 -9.95 -14.62 -6.61
N LYS A 184 -10.11 -13.66 -5.70
CA LYS A 184 -11.29 -12.80 -5.59
C LYS A 184 -11.12 -11.46 -6.31
N TYR A 185 -9.99 -11.23 -6.98
CA TYR A 185 -9.68 -9.98 -7.68
C TYR A 185 -10.83 -9.47 -8.56
N SER A 186 -11.35 -10.33 -9.46
CA SER A 186 -12.42 -9.95 -10.40
C SER A 186 -13.74 -9.61 -9.70
N ALA A 187 -14.02 -10.24 -8.55
CA ALA A 187 -15.21 -9.95 -7.75
C ALA A 187 -15.02 -8.66 -6.94
N LEU A 188 -13.84 -8.47 -6.33
CA LEU A 188 -13.49 -7.28 -5.58
C LEU A 188 -13.46 -6.02 -6.45
N LYS A 189 -12.98 -6.11 -7.70
CA LYS A 189 -13.02 -5.00 -8.68
C LYS A 189 -14.44 -4.51 -8.97
N LYS A 190 -15.45 -5.37 -8.81
CA LYS A 190 -16.87 -5.04 -9.00
C LYS A 190 -17.59 -4.64 -7.71
N SER A 191 -16.90 -4.64 -6.59
CA SER A 191 -17.48 -4.35 -5.28
C SER A 191 -17.87 -2.87 -5.12
N MET A 192 -18.76 -2.60 -4.16
CA MET A 192 -19.12 -1.22 -3.81
C MET A 192 -17.89 -0.44 -3.35
N LEU A 193 -16.97 -1.08 -2.61
CA LEU A 193 -15.74 -0.43 -2.15
C LEU A 193 -14.91 0.10 -3.32
N CYS A 194 -14.72 -0.72 -4.36
CA CYS A 194 -14.01 -0.29 -5.56
C CYS A 194 -14.74 0.88 -6.26
N ALA A 195 -16.07 0.83 -6.34
CA ALA A 195 -16.88 1.91 -6.91
C ALA A 195 -16.77 3.22 -6.10
N LYS A 196 -16.69 3.16 -4.76
CA LYS A 196 -16.56 4.32 -3.88
C LYS A 196 -15.21 5.01 -4.01
N PHE A 197 -14.13 4.27 -4.24
CA PHE A 197 -12.81 4.84 -4.53
C PHE A 197 -12.71 5.43 -5.95
N GLY A 198 -13.50 4.93 -6.91
CA GLY A 198 -13.57 5.50 -8.26
C GLY A 198 -12.20 5.56 -8.94
N SER A 199 -11.77 6.76 -9.32
CA SER A 199 -10.45 6.97 -9.97
C SER A 199 -9.26 6.78 -9.02
N ALA A 200 -9.49 6.65 -7.71
CA ALA A 200 -8.44 6.35 -6.72
C ALA A 200 -8.19 4.84 -6.56
N VAL A 201 -8.75 4.00 -7.42
CA VAL A 201 -8.42 2.58 -7.49
C VAL A 201 -7.11 2.40 -8.27
N CYS A 202 -6.15 1.70 -7.66
CA CYS A 202 -4.93 1.24 -8.30
C CYS A 202 -5.16 -0.20 -8.78
N ASP A 203 -5.23 -0.36 -10.11
CA ASP A 203 -5.46 -1.64 -10.78
C ASP A 203 -4.36 -1.86 -11.83
N PRO A 204 -3.34 -2.69 -11.51
CA PRO A 204 -2.25 -2.97 -12.45
C PRO A 204 -2.70 -3.55 -13.79
N VAL A 205 -3.81 -4.31 -13.85
CA VAL A 205 -4.30 -4.88 -15.10
C VAL A 205 -4.93 -3.79 -15.96
N GLU A 206 -5.75 -2.94 -15.36
CA GLU A 206 -6.39 -1.84 -16.08
C GLU A 206 -5.39 -0.79 -16.55
N GLU A 207 -4.43 -0.41 -15.69
CA GLU A 207 -3.39 0.57 -16.04
C GLU A 207 -2.47 0.06 -17.17
N ASP A 208 -2.20 -1.25 -17.21
CA ASP A 208 -1.45 -1.88 -18.30
C ASP A 208 -2.22 -1.86 -19.62
N LEU A 209 -3.51 -2.23 -19.59
CA LEU A 209 -4.40 -2.18 -20.76
C LEU A 209 -4.54 -0.77 -21.34
N GLN A 210 -4.55 0.24 -20.47
CA GLN A 210 -4.60 1.66 -20.86
C GLN A 210 -3.23 2.22 -21.28
N GLY A 211 -2.17 1.40 -21.24
CA GLY A 211 -0.80 1.81 -21.56
C GLY A 211 -0.20 2.81 -20.59
N LYS A 212 -0.75 2.95 -19.37
CA LYS A 212 -0.28 3.84 -18.31
C LYS A 212 0.82 3.20 -17.46
N ALA A 213 0.85 1.87 -17.40
CA ALA A 213 1.83 1.11 -16.65
C ALA A 213 2.34 -0.09 -17.46
N TYR A 214 3.33 -0.78 -16.90
CA TYR A 214 3.67 -2.15 -17.27
C TYR A 214 3.21 -3.09 -16.15
N ASN A 215 2.53 -4.17 -16.47
CA ASN A 215 2.18 -5.23 -15.53
C ASN A 215 2.84 -6.54 -15.93
N ILE A 216 3.75 -7.05 -15.09
CA ILE A 216 4.46 -8.30 -15.32
C ILE A 216 4.10 -9.39 -14.31
N SER A 217 2.83 -9.44 -13.90
CA SER A 217 2.31 -10.49 -13.01
C SER A 217 2.48 -11.91 -13.57
N ASP A 218 2.60 -12.04 -14.89
CA ASP A 218 2.86 -13.28 -15.64
C ASP A 218 4.35 -13.63 -15.79
N CYS A 219 5.26 -12.79 -15.28
CA CYS A 219 6.70 -13.03 -15.37
C CYS A 219 7.14 -14.10 -14.36
N ASN A 220 7.81 -15.15 -14.84
CA ASN A 220 8.37 -16.23 -14.02
C ASN A 220 9.84 -16.03 -13.60
N GLU A 221 10.46 -14.92 -14.02
CA GLU A 221 11.85 -14.64 -13.68
C GLU A 221 12.04 -14.38 -12.18
N ASN A 222 13.18 -14.80 -11.63
CA ASN A 222 13.53 -14.45 -10.26
C ASN A 222 13.69 -12.93 -10.12
N ARG A 223 12.93 -12.30 -9.23
CA ARG A 223 12.92 -10.84 -9.03
C ARG A 223 14.26 -10.26 -8.54
N LYS A 224 15.17 -11.11 -8.04
CA LYS A 224 16.57 -10.71 -7.73
C LYS A 224 17.44 -10.57 -8.97
N GLN A 225 17.01 -11.13 -10.11
CA GLN A 225 17.70 -11.06 -11.40
C GLN A 225 17.14 -9.90 -12.23
N GLU A 226 17.28 -8.66 -11.75
CA GLU A 226 16.73 -7.45 -12.39
C GLU A 226 17.02 -7.38 -13.92
N PRO A 227 18.21 -7.75 -14.43
CA PRO A 227 18.46 -7.75 -15.88
C PRO A 227 17.54 -8.70 -16.65
N ARG A 228 17.17 -9.86 -16.08
CA ARG A 228 16.24 -10.82 -16.71
C ARG A 228 14.81 -10.31 -16.67
N VAL A 229 14.40 -9.72 -15.55
CA VAL A 229 13.09 -9.08 -15.43
C VAL A 229 12.95 -7.94 -16.43
N LEU A 230 13.95 -7.07 -16.55
CA LEU A 230 13.95 -6.00 -17.55
C LEU A 230 13.89 -6.55 -18.98
N LYS A 231 14.64 -7.62 -19.27
CA LYS A 231 14.55 -8.30 -20.58
C LYS A 231 13.12 -8.79 -20.86
N PHE A 232 12.46 -9.42 -19.89
CA PHE A 232 11.07 -9.84 -20.01
C PHE A 232 10.14 -8.66 -20.31
N VAL A 233 10.28 -7.53 -19.60
CA VAL A 233 9.49 -6.31 -19.87
C VAL A 233 9.70 -5.85 -21.32
N LYS A 234 10.96 -5.76 -21.77
CA LYS A 234 11.29 -5.35 -23.14
C LYS A 234 10.65 -6.25 -24.20
N GLU A 235 10.67 -7.56 -23.95
CA GLU A 235 10.10 -8.56 -24.85
C GLU A 235 8.57 -8.52 -24.86
N LYS A 236 7.92 -8.51 -23.68
CA LYS A 236 6.45 -8.47 -23.53
C LYS A 236 5.83 -7.28 -24.24
N TYR A 237 6.45 -6.10 -24.14
CA TYR A 237 5.91 -4.86 -24.72
C TYR A 237 6.55 -4.47 -26.04
N ASN A 238 7.46 -5.29 -26.59
CA ASN A 238 8.21 -5.02 -27.82
C ASN A 238 8.92 -3.63 -27.80
N GLN A 239 9.60 -3.32 -26.69
CA GLN A 239 10.30 -2.05 -26.50
C GLN A 239 11.75 -2.28 -26.07
N ARG A 240 12.72 -1.93 -26.91
CA ARG A 240 14.15 -2.27 -26.69
C ARG A 240 14.89 -1.28 -25.78
N HIS A 241 14.46 -0.02 -25.78
CA HIS A 241 15.14 1.09 -25.13
C HIS A 241 14.59 1.41 -23.73
N LEU A 242 14.20 0.38 -22.98
CA LEU A 242 13.76 0.50 -21.59
C LEU A 242 14.94 0.41 -20.62
N THR A 243 14.88 1.21 -19.56
CA THR A 243 15.78 1.11 -18.40
C THR A 243 15.00 1.29 -17.11
N LYS A 244 15.46 0.64 -16.03
CA LYS A 244 14.95 0.92 -14.68
C LYS A 244 15.51 2.26 -14.20
N MET A 245 14.67 3.05 -13.55
CA MET A 245 15.04 4.26 -12.83
C MET A 245 14.70 4.08 -11.36
N ASP A 246 15.61 4.46 -10.47
CA ASP A 246 15.31 4.50 -9.04
C ASP A 246 14.68 5.86 -8.72
N SER A 247 13.59 5.85 -7.95
CA SER A 247 12.84 7.05 -7.59
C SER A 247 13.31 7.57 -6.25
N TYR A 248 13.48 8.89 -6.14
CA TYR A 248 13.93 9.57 -4.93
C TYR A 248 12.80 10.43 -4.36
N HIS A 249 12.68 10.45 -3.05
CA HIS A 249 11.94 11.45 -2.31
C HIS A 249 12.94 12.48 -1.78
N TYR A 250 12.72 13.75 -2.11
CA TYR A 250 13.50 14.86 -1.61
C TYR A 250 12.58 15.84 -0.89
N ARG A 251 13.01 16.28 0.30
CA ARG A 251 12.34 17.32 1.08
C ARG A 251 13.39 18.18 1.78
N ALA A 252 13.17 19.49 1.77
CA ALA A 252 13.95 20.45 2.56
C ALA A 252 12.98 21.35 3.32
N GLU A 253 13.19 21.51 4.63
CA GLU A 253 12.34 22.36 5.48
C GLU A 253 13.14 23.25 6.41
N VAL A 254 12.56 24.41 6.70
CA VAL A 254 13.03 25.40 7.66
C VAL A 254 11.82 26.04 8.34
N ILE A 255 11.92 26.33 9.63
CA ILE A 255 10.95 27.15 10.35
C ILE A 255 11.41 28.61 10.23
N ILE A 256 10.58 29.47 9.66
CA ILE A 256 10.81 30.92 9.49
C ILE A 256 9.98 31.68 10.53
#